data_AF-A0A166U364-F1
#
_entry.id   AF-A0A166U364-F1
#
_cell.length_a   1.000
_cell.length_b   1.000
_cell.length_c   1.000
_cell.angle_alpha   90.00
_cell.angle_beta   90.00
_cell.angle_gamma   90.00
#
_symmetry.space_group_name_H-M   'P 1'
#
loop_
_entity.id
_entity.type
_entity.pdbx_description
1 polymer ?
#
loop_
_entity_poly.entity_id
_entity_poly.type
_entity_poly.pdbx_seq_one_letter_code
_entity_poly.pdbx_strand_id
1 'polypeptide(L)'
;MKKTLKVVGAVIENENNEILCALRSPKMSLPNKWEFPGGKVEKGENFKQAIEREIKEELKCTVEYLDVFNDNTHEYDAFIVNLITIKCKLVSGTPTANEHSKLIWLKRDNLSSLKWAPADIPTAKKLISERV
;
A
#
# COMPACT_ATOMS: atom_id res chain seq x y z
N MET A 1 1.60 5.12 27.03
CA MET A 1 1.80 4.08 25.98
C MET A 1 1.18 4.60 24.69
N LYS A 2 1.96 4.73 23.61
CA LYS A 2 1.43 5.16 22.30
C LYS A 2 0.56 4.04 21.72
N LYS A 3 -0.53 4.37 21.05
CA LYS A 3 -1.42 3.38 20.42
C LYS A 3 -0.76 2.85 19.15
N THR A 4 -0.62 1.53 19.03
CA THR A 4 -0.13 0.89 17.80
C THR A 4 -1.29 0.62 16.86
N LEU A 5 -1.19 1.17 15.64
CA LEU A 5 -2.10 0.95 14.53
C LEU A 5 -1.46 -0.06 13.58
N LYS A 6 -2.14 -1.17 13.34
CA LYS A 6 -1.73 -2.15 12.33
C LYS A 6 -2.38 -1.80 11.00
N VAL A 7 -1.55 -1.65 9.98
CA VAL A 7 -1.94 -1.24 8.63
C VAL A 7 -1.32 -2.22 7.65
N VAL A 8 -2.06 -2.62 6.63
CA VAL A 8 -1.60 -3.46 5.52
C VAL A 8 -1.61 -2.66 4.23
N GLY A 9 -0.57 -2.82 3.42
CA GLY A 9 -0.48 -2.20 2.09
C GLY A 9 -0.30 -3.25 1.00
N ALA A 10 -0.96 -3.11 -0.14
CA ALA A 10 -0.88 -4.03 -1.25
C ALA A 10 0.15 -3.53 -2.26
N VAL A 11 1.20 -4.32 -2.45
CA VAL A 11 2.11 -4.17 -3.57
C VAL A 11 1.54 -4.98 -4.72
N ILE A 12 0.78 -4.31 -5.58
CA ILE A 12 0.18 -4.92 -6.77
C ILE A 12 1.10 -4.65 -7.95
N GLU A 13 1.58 -5.73 -8.57
CA GLU A 13 2.38 -5.67 -9.79
C GLU A 13 1.55 -6.15 -10.99
N ASN A 14 1.61 -5.41 -12.09
CA ASN A 14 0.99 -5.81 -13.36
C ASN A 14 1.96 -6.63 -14.23
N GLU A 15 1.46 -7.13 -15.36
CA GLU A 15 2.25 -7.91 -16.32
C GLU A 15 3.43 -7.13 -16.94
N ASN A 16 3.41 -5.79 -16.85
CA ASN A 16 4.48 -4.91 -17.33
C ASN A 16 5.54 -4.60 -16.25
N ASN A 17 5.51 -5.28 -15.09
CA ASN A 17 6.39 -5.02 -13.94
C ASN A 17 6.25 -3.59 -13.38
N GLU A 18 5.04 -3.06 -13.43
CA GLU A 18 4.68 -1.77 -12.86
C GLU A 18 3.90 -2.00 -11.56
N ILE A 19 4.20 -1.17 -10.56
CA ILE A 19 3.58 -1.20 -9.25
C ILE A 19 2.46 -0.17 -9.20
N LEU A 20 1.31 -0.57 -8.66
CA LEU A 20 0.20 0.33 -8.43
C LEU A 20 0.51 1.28 -7.26
N CYS A 21 0.51 2.57 -7.55
CA CYS A 21 0.73 3.64 -6.59
C CYS A 21 -0.55 4.47 -6.46
N ALA A 22 -0.95 4.78 -5.23
CA ALA A 22 -2.14 5.55 -4.96
C ALA A 22 -1.78 6.93 -4.38
N LEU A 23 -2.38 7.99 -4.92
CA LEU A 23 -2.18 9.36 -4.46
C LEU A 23 -3.24 9.71 -3.43
N ARG A 24 -2.78 10.06 -2.22
CA ARG A 24 -3.65 10.52 -1.13
C ARG A 24 -4.43 11.74 -1.55
N SER A 25 -5.73 11.71 -1.26
CA SER A 25 -6.60 12.85 -1.46
C SER A 25 -6.23 14.03 -0.56
N PRO A 26 -6.46 15.28 -0.98
CA PRO A 26 -6.14 16.47 -0.19
C PRO A 26 -6.90 16.54 1.15
N LYS A 27 -7.95 15.74 1.30
CA LYS A 27 -8.74 15.59 2.54
C LYS A 27 -8.15 14.56 3.52
N MET A 28 -7.16 13.76 3.12
CA MET A 28 -6.51 12.76 3.96
C MET A 28 -5.32 13.35 4.73
N SER A 29 -4.96 12.72 5.86
CA SER A 29 -3.72 12.99 6.58
C SER A 29 -2.53 12.89 5.62
N LEU A 30 -1.65 13.91 5.55
CA LEU A 30 -0.52 14.00 4.59
C LEU A 30 -0.95 14.13 3.11
N PRO A 31 -1.59 15.24 2.73
CA PRO A 31 -2.04 15.46 1.36
C PRO A 31 -0.88 15.48 0.36
N ASN A 32 -1.13 15.04 -0.88
CA ASN A 32 -0.15 14.99 -1.98
C ASN A 32 1.02 14.02 -1.78
N LYS A 33 0.85 12.99 -0.94
CA LYS A 33 1.80 11.89 -0.82
C LYS A 33 1.27 10.62 -1.50
N TRP A 34 2.20 9.81 -1.96
CA TRP A 34 1.94 8.50 -2.54
C TRP A 34 2.01 7.41 -1.47
N GLU A 35 1.14 6.41 -1.57
CA GLU A 35 1.13 5.23 -0.72
C GLU A 35 0.74 3.98 -1.52
N PHE A 36 0.98 2.82 -0.90
CA PHE A 36 0.43 1.57 -1.40
C PHE A 36 -1.04 1.45 -0.96
N PRO A 37 -1.96 1.07 -1.87
CA PRO A 37 -3.37 0.94 -1.53
C PRO A 37 -3.57 -0.13 -0.45
N GLY A 38 -4.59 0.05 0.38
CA GLY A 38 -4.81 -0.77 1.57
C GLY A 38 -5.14 0.11 2.77
N GLY A 39 -5.11 -0.50 3.95
CA GLY A 39 -5.36 0.25 5.16
C GLY A 39 -5.44 -0.63 6.38
N LYS A 40 -6.38 -0.35 7.28
CA LYS A 40 -6.26 -0.80 8.68
C LYS A 40 -6.73 -2.25 8.85
N VAL A 41 -5.95 -3.03 9.59
CA VAL A 41 -6.34 -4.39 9.99
C VAL A 41 -7.36 -4.32 11.14
N GLU A 42 -8.53 -4.94 10.96
CA GLU A 42 -9.53 -5.03 12.04
C GLU A 42 -9.23 -6.15 13.03
N LYS A 43 -9.91 -6.10 14.18
CA LYS A 43 -9.66 -7.04 15.28
C LYS A 43 -10.18 -8.43 14.91
N GLY A 44 -9.28 -9.39 14.74
CA GLY A 44 -9.61 -10.77 14.40
C GLY A 44 -9.46 -11.09 12.90
N GLU A 45 -9.11 -10.11 12.07
CA GLU A 45 -8.74 -10.34 10.67
C GLU A 45 -7.26 -10.74 10.54
N ASN A 46 -6.98 -11.68 9.65
CA ASN A 46 -5.62 -11.95 9.19
C ASN A 46 -5.22 -10.96 8.08
N PHE A 47 -3.91 -10.81 7.84
CA PHE A 47 -3.39 -9.89 6.83
C PHE A 47 -3.96 -10.14 5.43
N LYS A 48 -4.14 -11.42 5.06
CA LYS A 48 -4.80 -11.80 3.80
C LYS A 48 -6.23 -11.25 3.72
N GLN A 49 -7.04 -11.47 4.75
CA GLN A 49 -8.44 -11.02 4.75
C GLN A 49 -8.53 -9.50 4.71
N ALA A 50 -7.72 -8.83 5.51
CA ALA A 50 -7.69 -7.37 5.55
C ALA A 50 -7.30 -6.77 4.19
N ILE A 51 -6.25 -7.29 3.53
CA ILE A 51 -5.80 -6.72 2.26
C ILE A 51 -6.76 -7.01 1.10
N GLU A 52 -7.31 -8.22 1.02
CA GLU A 52 -8.30 -8.58 0.00
C GLU A 52 -9.58 -7.74 0.15
N ARG A 53 -10.02 -7.49 1.39
CA ARG A 53 -11.17 -6.64 1.70
C ARG A 53 -10.90 -5.18 1.33
N GLU A 54 -9.83 -4.57 1.86
CA GLU A 54 -9.51 -3.17 1.63
C GLU A 54 -9.37 -2.86 0.14
N ILE A 55 -8.63 -3.70 -0.60
CA ILE A 55 -8.42 -3.50 -2.04
C ILE A 55 -9.73 -3.62 -2.82
N LYS A 56 -10.63 -4.51 -2.41
CA LYS A 56 -11.94 -4.62 -3.03
C LYS A 56 -12.81 -3.39 -2.77
N GLU A 57 -12.77 -2.83 -1.57
CA GLU A 57 -13.55 -1.63 -1.21
C GLU A 57 -12.98 -0.36 -1.86
N GLU A 58 -11.67 -0.17 -1.80
CA GLU A 58 -10.98 1.02 -2.28
C GLU A 58 -10.80 1.06 -3.80
N LEU A 59 -10.44 -0.09 -4.40
CA LEU A 59 -10.05 -0.17 -5.81
C LEU A 59 -11.06 -0.90 -6.69
N LYS A 60 -12.10 -1.52 -6.10
CA LYS A 60 -13.10 -2.34 -6.80
C LYS A 60 -12.49 -3.48 -7.61
N CYS A 61 -11.35 -4.00 -7.15
CA CYS A 61 -10.68 -5.14 -7.78
C CYS A 61 -10.39 -6.24 -6.76
N THR A 62 -10.13 -7.43 -7.27
CA THR A 62 -9.79 -8.60 -6.49
C THR A 62 -8.31 -8.89 -6.68
N VAL A 63 -7.59 -8.95 -5.57
CA VAL A 63 -6.20 -9.36 -5.54
C VAL A 63 -6.03 -10.65 -4.77
N GLU A 64 -5.01 -11.42 -5.10
CA GLU A 64 -4.60 -12.61 -4.37
C GLU A 64 -3.38 -12.26 -3.52
N TYR A 65 -3.47 -12.58 -2.23
CA TYR A 65 -2.33 -12.56 -1.32
C TYR A 65 -1.26 -13.55 -1.80
N LEU A 66 -0.02 -13.08 -1.99
CA LEU A 66 1.12 -13.94 -2.29
C LEU A 66 2.01 -14.13 -1.07
N ASP A 67 2.64 -13.05 -0.60
CA ASP A 67 3.64 -13.12 0.47
C ASP A 67 3.82 -11.76 1.18
N VAL A 68 4.33 -11.77 2.41
CA VAL A 68 4.66 -10.53 3.12
C VAL A 68 5.94 -9.95 2.55
N PHE A 69 5.83 -8.79 1.91
CA PHE A 69 6.97 -8.13 1.29
C PHE A 69 7.85 -7.40 2.31
N ASN A 70 7.23 -6.65 3.21
CA ASN A 70 7.93 -5.83 4.17
C ASN A 70 7.06 -5.61 5.40
N ASP A 71 7.67 -5.71 6.58
CA ASP A 71 7.09 -5.31 7.85
C ASP A 71 7.95 -4.16 8.39
N ASN A 72 7.35 -2.99 8.55
CA ASN A 72 8.05 -1.85 9.13
C ASN A 72 7.16 -1.10 10.11
N THR A 73 7.77 -0.64 11.18
CA THR A 73 7.10 0.15 12.20
C THR A 73 7.63 1.58 12.16
N HIS A 74 6.73 2.52 11.97
CA HIS A 74 7.02 3.95 11.99
C HIS A 74 6.37 4.58 13.23
N GLU A 75 7.19 5.16 14.11
CA GLU A 75 6.71 5.87 15.28
C GLU A 75 6.47 7.33 14.94
N TYR A 76 5.24 7.79 15.13
CA TYR A 76 4.87 9.21 15.14
C TYR A 76 4.84 9.72 16.59
N ASP A 77 4.86 11.03 16.77
CA ASP A 77 4.76 11.66 18.10
C ASP A 77 3.53 11.18 18.89
N ALA A 78 2.38 11.01 18.23
CA ALA A 78 1.12 10.66 18.87
C ALA A 78 0.77 9.15 18.86
N PHE A 79 1.26 8.37 17.89
CA PHE A 79 0.89 6.96 17.70
C PHE A 79 1.99 6.18 16.96
N ILE A 80 1.92 4.85 16.98
CA ILE A 80 2.85 3.98 16.25
C ILE A 80 2.08 3.33 15.10
N VAL A 81 2.62 3.36 13.89
CA VAL A 81 2.06 2.66 12.72
C VAL A 81 2.95 1.48 12.38
N ASN A 82 2.41 0.27 12.48
CA ASN A 82 3.03 -0.92 11.93
C ASN A 82 2.41 -1.18 10.55
N LEU A 83 3.17 -0.86 9.50
CA LEU A 83 2.80 -1.06 8.11
C LEU A 83 3.38 -2.39 7.62
N ILE A 84 2.50 -3.26 7.18
CA ILE A 84 2.83 -4.58 6.63
C ILE A 84 2.44 -4.57 5.17
N THR A 85 3.43 -4.45 4.29
CA THR A 85 3.19 -4.49 2.85
C THR A 85 3.26 -5.92 2.34
N ILE A 86 2.29 -6.28 1.50
CA ILE A 86 2.03 -7.63 1.02
C ILE A 86 2.13 -7.60 -0.49
N LYS A 87 2.88 -8.54 -1.07
CA LYS A 87 2.87 -8.79 -2.51
C LYS A 87 1.52 -9.39 -2.88
N CYS A 88 0.82 -8.73 -3.80
CA CYS A 88 -0.49 -9.12 -4.25
C CYS A 88 -0.51 -9.25 -5.77
N LYS A 89 -1.17 -10.28 -6.28
CA LYS A 89 -1.42 -10.43 -7.71
C LYS A 89 -2.82 -9.95 -8.03
N LEU A 90 -2.97 -9.09 -9.04
CA LEU A 90 -4.29 -8.72 -9.54
C LEU A 90 -4.93 -9.95 -10.21
N VAL A 91 -6.04 -10.44 -9.67
CA VAL A 91 -6.76 -11.62 -10.17
C VAL A 91 -7.90 -11.20 -11.08
N SER A 92 -8.62 -10.15 -10.71
CA SER A 92 -9.80 -9.71 -11.46
C SER A 92 -10.17 -8.26 -11.16
N GLY A 93 -10.76 -7.59 -12.15
CA GLY A 93 -11.11 -6.17 -12.08
C GLY A 93 -9.94 -5.23 -12.38
N THR A 94 -10.27 -3.97 -12.64
CA THR A 94 -9.29 -2.92 -12.92
C THR A 94 -9.28 -1.95 -11.74
N PRO A 95 -8.12 -1.70 -11.10
CA PRO A 95 -8.06 -0.81 -9.95
C PRO A 95 -8.52 0.60 -10.34
N THR A 96 -9.57 1.05 -9.69
CA THR A 96 -10.21 2.34 -9.96
C THR A 96 -10.12 3.21 -8.72
N ALA A 97 -9.75 4.47 -8.88
CA ALA A 97 -9.60 5.39 -7.76
C ALA A 97 -10.99 5.73 -7.20
N ASN A 98 -11.33 5.21 -6.01
CA ASN A 98 -12.58 5.57 -5.32
C ASN A 98 -12.34 6.72 -4.33
N GLU A 99 -11.60 6.46 -3.24
CA GLU A 99 -11.24 7.47 -2.23
C GLU A 99 -9.93 8.21 -2.54
N HIS A 100 -9.07 7.58 -3.34
CA HIS A 100 -7.81 8.14 -3.81
C HIS A 100 -8.02 9.18 -4.90
N SER A 101 -7.20 10.23 -4.92
CA SER A 101 -7.31 11.27 -5.95
C SER A 101 -6.79 10.81 -7.30
N LYS A 102 -5.82 9.88 -7.30
CA LYS A 102 -5.24 9.33 -8.51
C LYS A 102 -4.61 7.97 -8.24
N LEU A 103 -4.73 7.07 -9.20
CA LEU A 103 -3.94 5.84 -9.25
C LEU A 103 -3.01 5.91 -10.47
N ILE A 104 -1.77 5.48 -10.30
CA ILE A 104 -0.83 5.32 -11.41
C ILE A 104 -0.10 4.00 -11.28
N TRP A 105 0.21 3.42 -12.43
CA TRP A 105 1.15 2.32 -12.53
C TRP A 105 2.53 2.91 -12.81
N LEU A 106 3.52 2.52 -12.02
CA LEU A 106 4.91 2.94 -12.23
C LEU A 106 5.86 1.77 -12.10
N LYS A 107 6.83 1.71 -13.02
CA LYS A 107 7.97 0.83 -12.90
C LYS A 107 8.72 1.07 -11.59
N ARG A 108 9.29 -0.01 -11.04
CA ARG A 108 10.06 0.01 -9.79
C ARG A 108 11.11 1.12 -9.75
N ASP A 109 11.85 1.34 -10.84
CA ASP A 109 12.89 2.38 -10.94
C ASP A 109 12.33 3.82 -10.79
N ASN A 110 11.10 4.04 -11.26
CA ASN A 110 10.42 5.34 -11.20
C ASN A 110 9.77 5.61 -9.84
N LEU A 111 9.66 4.63 -8.94
CA LEU A 111 9.08 4.83 -7.61
C LEU A 111 9.89 5.87 -6.81
N SER A 112 11.18 5.99 -7.07
CA SER A 112 12.07 6.98 -6.44
C SER A 112 11.66 8.43 -6.74
N SER A 113 10.98 8.67 -7.86
CA SER A 113 10.49 9.99 -8.28
C SER A 113 9.24 10.44 -7.52
N LEU A 114 8.56 9.52 -6.82
CA LEU A 114 7.35 9.82 -6.06
C LEU A 114 7.65 10.25 -4.63
N LYS A 115 6.84 11.19 -4.13
CA LYS A 115 6.86 11.60 -2.71
C LYS A 115 6.02 10.65 -1.87
N TRP A 116 6.65 9.59 -1.35
CA TRP A 116 5.98 8.59 -0.52
C TRP A 116 5.63 9.10 0.88
N ALA A 117 4.59 8.51 1.46
CA ALA A 117 4.31 8.65 2.89
C ALA A 117 5.46 8.04 3.72
N PRO A 118 5.78 8.59 4.91
CA PRO A 118 6.95 8.18 5.70
C PRO A 118 6.98 6.67 6.03
N ALA A 119 5.81 6.07 6.23
CA ALA A 119 5.68 4.64 6.49
C ALA A 119 5.95 3.78 5.24
N ASP A 120 5.66 4.27 4.05
CA ASP A 120 5.77 3.56 2.77
C ASP A 120 7.17 3.68 2.11
N ILE A 121 7.94 4.71 2.47
CA ILE A 121 9.33 4.90 2.01
C ILE A 121 10.18 3.62 2.10
N PRO A 122 10.23 2.89 3.24
CA PRO A 122 11.04 1.67 3.33
C PRO A 122 10.61 0.60 2.32
N THR A 123 9.31 0.39 2.13
CA THR A 123 8.80 -0.54 1.11
C THR A 123 9.16 -0.08 -0.30
N ALA A 124 8.96 1.19 -0.62
CA ALA A 124 9.30 1.72 -1.94
C ALA A 124 10.81 1.56 -2.25
N LYS A 125 11.68 1.87 -1.28
CA LYS A 125 13.13 1.64 -1.40
C LYS A 125 13.48 0.18 -1.63
N LYS A 126 12.83 -0.73 -0.91
CA LYS A 126 13.03 -2.17 -1.07
C LYS A 126 12.61 -2.63 -2.46
N LEU A 127 11.46 -2.16 -2.98
CA LEU A 127 11.01 -2.45 -4.35
C LEU A 127 11.99 -1.96 -5.42
N ILE A 128 12.57 -0.77 -5.23
CA ILE A 128 13.61 -0.23 -6.13
C ILE A 128 14.87 -1.09 -6.09
N SER A 129 15.27 -1.58 -4.92
CA SER A 129 16.47 -2.41 -4.74
C SER A 129 16.30 -3.84 -5.25
N GLU A 130 15.08 -4.39 -5.22
CA GLU A 130 14.75 -5.73 -5.67
C GLU A 130 14.63 -5.77 -7.21
N ARG A 131 15.70 -5.37 -7.92
CA ARG A 131 15.83 -5.49 -9.38
C ARG A 131 15.75 -6.98 -9.73
N VAL A 132 14.61 -7.40 -10.28
CA VAL A 132 14.39 -8.71 -10.92
C VAL A 132 14.78 -8.61 -12.38
#